data_AF-A0A2G6LS64-F1
#
_entry.id   AF-A0A2G6LS64-F1
#
_cell.length_a   1.000
_cell.length_b   1.000
_cell.length_c   1.000
_cell.angle_alpha   90.00
_cell.angle_beta   90.00
_cell.angle_gamma   90.00
#
_symmetry.space_group_name_H-M   'P 1'
#
loop_
_entity.id
_entity.type
_entity.pdbx_description
1 polymer ?
#
loop_
_entity_poly.entity_id
_entity_poly.type
_entity_poly.pdbx_seq_one_letter_code
_entity_poly.pdbx_strand_id
1 'polypeptide(L)'
;MRRLLALIFALCSVLIFSQTKEEKLNEIFSLDAQVNGYQSFFDMKTKSFISKLDKKDSLEMIKIKQKYYSKKALTKKLISIYSQKFTNQEIDEIYSFYTSPLGKKMLNTLPLIMQEMQNEYAGIDLKIKKIVKKYQDNQEDKREKPIPIDREDGFYNTLNSHSTDNTLKDLRLSKKLAVSINEIKHIKRMENGLGSPVIDILLTESGAKKFKKLTENNMGKSIAIVMNGYIISAPKVNEVIPNGRIQISGNFSEEEVQQIINKVNKQRLK
;
A
#
# COMPACT_ATOMS: atom_id res chain seq x y z
N MET A 1 50.88 28.28 -61.59
CA MET A 1 49.53 27.76 -61.95
C MET A 1 49.40 26.36 -61.34
N ARG A 2 48.63 26.25 -60.25
CA ARG A 2 47.34 25.50 -60.19
C ARG A 2 47.53 23.98 -60.33
N ARG A 3 47.62 23.27 -59.19
CA ARG A 3 46.52 22.54 -58.52
C ARG A 3 46.13 21.25 -59.24
N LEU A 4 46.54 20.09 -58.72
CA LEU A 4 45.64 18.95 -58.44
C LEU A 4 46.39 17.83 -57.67
N LEU A 5 46.64 18.03 -56.37
CA LEU A 5 46.80 16.92 -55.43
C LEU A 5 45.40 16.59 -54.94
N ALA A 6 44.73 15.64 -55.59
CA ALA A 6 43.47 15.10 -55.14
C ALA A 6 43.74 14.22 -53.91
N LEU A 7 43.75 14.87 -52.75
CA LEU A 7 43.62 14.25 -51.44
C LEU A 7 42.32 13.45 -51.42
N ILE A 8 42.43 12.14 -51.59
CA ILE A 8 41.40 11.18 -51.14
C ILE A 8 41.49 11.18 -49.61
N PHE A 9 40.91 12.20 -48.99
CA PHE A 9 40.55 12.14 -47.58
C PHE A 9 39.36 11.20 -47.50
N ALA A 10 39.63 9.95 -47.12
CA ALA A 10 38.62 9.03 -46.64
C ALA A 10 37.94 9.68 -45.43
N LEU A 11 36.85 10.40 -45.68
CA LEU A 11 35.88 10.82 -44.69
C LEU A 11 35.14 9.56 -44.22
N CYS A 12 35.84 8.69 -43.48
CA CYS A 12 35.19 7.79 -42.53
C CYS A 12 34.65 8.69 -41.41
N SER A 13 33.54 9.37 -41.67
CA SER A 13 32.67 9.83 -40.61
C SER A 13 32.20 8.59 -39.86
N VAL A 14 32.89 8.27 -38.77
CA VAL A 14 32.32 7.42 -37.73
C VAL A 14 31.06 8.17 -37.29
N LEU A 15 29.91 7.76 -37.80
CA LEU A 15 28.63 8.08 -37.22
C LEU A 15 28.65 7.42 -35.84
N ILE A 16 29.14 8.15 -34.83
CA ILE A 16 28.94 7.80 -33.44
C ILE A 16 27.43 7.98 -33.24
N PHE A 17 26.68 6.90 -33.41
CA PHE A 17 25.27 6.87 -33.04
C PHE A 17 25.21 7.17 -31.55
N SER A 18 24.88 8.42 -31.19
CA SER A 18 24.54 8.75 -29.82
C SER A 18 23.29 7.95 -29.49
N GLN A 19 23.41 7.03 -28.52
CA GLN A 19 22.28 6.23 -28.06
C GLN A 19 21.10 7.15 -27.72
N THR A 20 19.90 6.70 -28.08
CA THR A 20 18.68 7.40 -27.70
C THR A 20 18.46 7.33 -26.19
N LYS A 21 17.70 8.30 -25.67
CA LYS A 21 17.24 8.32 -24.28
C LYS A 21 16.59 7.00 -23.84
N GLU A 22 15.81 6.38 -24.73
CA GLU A 22 15.15 5.10 -24.45
C GLU A 22 16.14 3.93 -24.41
N GLU A 23 17.15 3.90 -25.28
CA GLU A 23 18.21 2.89 -25.26
C GLU A 23 19.06 2.99 -23.99
N LYS A 24 19.46 4.20 -23.59
CA LYS A 24 20.21 4.45 -22.34
C LYS A 24 19.45 3.95 -21.12
N LEU A 25 18.17 4.30 -21.01
CA LEU A 25 17.33 3.84 -19.91
C LEU A 25 17.08 2.32 -19.96
N ASN A 26 16.89 1.73 -21.15
CA ASN A 26 16.79 0.28 -21.30
C ASN A 26 18.06 -0.41 -20.77
N GLU A 27 19.24 0.10 -21.08
CA GLU A 27 20.49 -0.48 -20.64
C GLU A 27 20.63 -0.40 -19.11
N ILE A 28 20.39 0.76 -18.50
CA ILE A 28 20.40 0.94 -17.04
C ILE A 28 19.45 -0.07 -16.38
N PHE A 29 18.19 -0.13 -16.82
CA PHE A 29 17.18 -1.01 -16.21
C PHE A 29 17.34 -2.49 -16.56
N SER A 30 18.11 -2.82 -17.61
CA SER A 30 18.45 -4.21 -17.92
C SER A 30 19.44 -4.80 -16.91
N LEU A 31 20.29 -3.93 -16.34
CA LEU A 31 21.29 -4.19 -15.30
C LEU A 31 20.72 -4.07 -13.87
N ASP A 32 19.49 -3.60 -13.72
CA ASP A 32 18.96 -3.09 -12.46
C ASP A 32 18.37 -4.20 -11.56
N ALA A 33 18.89 -4.27 -10.33
CA ALA A 33 18.36 -5.10 -9.27
C ALA A 33 16.92 -4.72 -8.87
N GLN A 34 16.47 -3.48 -9.12
CA GLN A 34 15.12 -3.03 -8.76
C GLN A 34 14.04 -3.71 -9.60
N VAL A 35 14.26 -3.94 -10.90
CA VAL A 35 13.29 -4.70 -11.74
C VAL A 35 13.10 -6.10 -11.18
N ASN A 36 14.21 -6.77 -10.81
CA ASN A 36 14.17 -8.06 -10.14
C ASN A 36 13.52 -7.96 -8.75
N GLY A 37 13.70 -6.84 -8.05
CA GLY A 37 13.05 -6.54 -6.76
C GLY A 37 11.53 -6.51 -6.87
N TYR A 38 10.97 -5.85 -7.88
CA TYR A 38 9.51 -5.84 -8.12
C TYR A 38 8.95 -7.23 -8.45
N GLN A 39 9.68 -8.04 -9.21
CA GLN A 39 9.31 -9.44 -9.46
C GLN A 39 9.35 -10.28 -8.18
N SER A 40 10.43 -10.13 -7.41
CA SER A 40 10.63 -10.83 -6.14
C SER A 40 9.55 -10.46 -5.12
N PHE A 41 9.12 -9.20 -5.09
CA PHE A 41 8.04 -8.74 -4.23
C PHE A 41 6.69 -9.36 -4.61
N PHE A 42 6.38 -9.45 -5.90
CA PHE A 42 5.18 -10.16 -6.37
C PHE A 42 5.22 -11.63 -5.95
N ASP A 43 6.35 -12.30 -6.14
CA ASP A 43 6.51 -13.71 -5.78
C ASP A 43 6.40 -13.91 -4.26
N MET A 44 7.05 -13.07 -3.45
CA MET A 44 6.91 -13.09 -2.00
C MET A 44 5.45 -12.92 -1.56
N LYS A 45 4.73 -11.96 -2.14
CA LYS A 45 3.33 -11.68 -1.80
C LYS A 45 2.39 -12.83 -2.16
N THR A 46 2.72 -13.58 -3.22
CA THR A 46 1.83 -14.61 -3.77
C THR A 46 2.21 -16.03 -3.34
N LYS A 47 3.45 -16.26 -2.88
CA LYS A 47 4.00 -17.59 -2.53
C LYS A 47 3.11 -18.41 -1.58
N SER A 48 2.51 -17.78 -0.57
CA SER A 48 1.65 -18.48 0.41
C SER A 48 0.26 -18.85 -0.11
N PHE A 49 -0.13 -18.32 -1.27
CA PHE A 49 -1.46 -18.51 -1.86
C PHE A 49 -1.43 -19.43 -3.07
N ILE A 50 -0.34 -19.39 -3.86
CA ILE A 50 -0.25 -20.12 -5.14
C ILE A 50 -0.58 -21.61 -4.99
N SER A 51 -0.15 -22.28 -3.91
CA SER A 51 -0.45 -23.70 -3.67
C SER A 51 -1.90 -23.98 -3.24
N LYS A 52 -2.69 -22.95 -2.93
CA LYS A 52 -4.08 -23.04 -2.46
C LYS A 52 -5.09 -22.57 -3.50
N LEU A 53 -4.64 -21.98 -4.60
CA LEU A 53 -5.52 -21.48 -5.65
C LEU A 53 -6.08 -22.63 -6.47
N ASP A 54 -7.32 -22.48 -6.93
CA ASP A 54 -7.84 -23.36 -7.96
C ASP A 54 -7.13 -23.13 -9.31
N LYS A 55 -7.40 -23.98 -10.29
CA LYS A 55 -6.75 -23.93 -11.60
C LYS A 55 -7.03 -22.62 -12.36
N LYS A 56 -8.24 -22.07 -12.21
CA LYS A 56 -8.65 -20.85 -12.92
C LYS A 56 -7.92 -19.64 -12.35
N ASP A 57 -7.93 -19.49 -11.03
CA ASP A 57 -7.28 -18.39 -10.32
C ASP A 57 -5.75 -18.48 -10.45
N SER A 58 -5.19 -19.69 -10.46
CA SER A 58 -3.78 -19.90 -10.75
C SER A 58 -3.40 -19.39 -12.14
N LEU A 59 -4.24 -19.66 -13.16
CA LEU A 59 -4.00 -19.18 -14.52
C LEU A 59 -4.12 -17.66 -14.62
N GLU A 60 -5.07 -17.06 -13.90
CA GLU A 60 -5.22 -15.61 -13.82
C GLU A 60 -4.00 -14.95 -13.15
N MET A 61 -3.49 -15.54 -12.06
CA MET A 61 -2.29 -15.07 -11.39
C MET A 61 -1.07 -15.08 -12.32
N ILE A 62 -0.90 -16.14 -13.13
CA ILE A 62 0.16 -16.21 -14.14
C ILE A 62 0.00 -15.11 -15.19
N LYS A 63 -1.22 -14.87 -15.69
CA LYS A 63 -1.51 -13.80 -16.64
C LYS A 63 -1.20 -12.42 -16.07
N ILE A 64 -1.55 -12.18 -14.80
CA ILE A 64 -1.22 -10.93 -14.09
C ILE A 64 0.30 -10.76 -13.98
N LYS A 65 1.02 -11.81 -13.54
CA LYS A 65 2.48 -11.77 -13.43
C LYS A 65 3.11 -11.46 -14.78
N GLN A 66 2.69 -12.13 -15.85
CA GLN A 66 3.23 -11.89 -17.20
C GLN A 66 2.92 -10.48 -17.72
N LYS A 67 1.69 -10.02 -17.53
CA LYS A 67 1.24 -8.72 -18.06
C LYS A 67 1.85 -7.52 -17.34
N TYR A 68 1.99 -7.60 -16.02
CA TYR A 68 2.36 -6.43 -15.20
C TYR A 68 3.73 -6.56 -14.53
N TYR A 69 4.19 -7.78 -14.23
CA TYR A 69 5.43 -8.06 -13.51
C TYR A 69 6.44 -8.84 -14.35
N SER A 70 6.29 -8.89 -15.68
CA SER A 70 7.38 -9.36 -16.54
C SER A 70 8.47 -8.30 -16.59
N LYS A 71 9.73 -8.73 -16.72
CA LYS A 71 10.89 -7.83 -16.87
C LYS A 71 10.61 -6.77 -17.94
N LYS A 72 10.11 -7.19 -19.10
CA LYS A 72 9.72 -6.29 -20.20
C LYS A 72 8.67 -5.25 -19.81
N ALA A 73 7.58 -5.66 -19.15
CA ALA A 73 6.51 -4.75 -18.74
C ALA A 73 6.99 -3.72 -17.71
N LEU A 74 7.75 -4.17 -16.71
CA LEU A 74 8.32 -3.33 -15.67
C LEU A 74 9.35 -2.35 -16.24
N THR A 75 10.30 -2.82 -17.05
CA THR A 75 11.29 -1.97 -17.73
C THR A 75 10.60 -0.91 -18.58
N LYS A 76 9.61 -1.28 -19.41
CA LYS A 76 8.85 -0.30 -20.21
C LYS A 76 8.16 0.76 -19.33
N LYS A 77 7.59 0.35 -18.20
CA LYS A 77 6.93 1.28 -17.27
C LYS A 77 7.94 2.22 -16.61
N LEU A 78 9.09 1.73 -16.18
CA LEU A 78 10.17 2.54 -15.59
C LEU A 78 10.73 3.54 -16.60
N ILE A 79 11.01 3.10 -17.84
CA ILE A 79 11.46 4.00 -18.92
C ILE A 79 10.46 5.13 -19.15
N SER A 80 9.17 4.81 -19.20
CA SER A 80 8.12 5.82 -19.37
C SER A 80 8.11 6.82 -18.21
N ILE A 81 8.24 6.36 -16.95
CA ILE A 81 8.26 7.23 -15.77
C ILE A 81 9.50 8.12 -15.79
N TYR A 82 10.70 7.55 -15.98
CA TYR A 82 11.95 8.31 -16.03
C TYR A 82 11.94 9.31 -17.18
N SER A 83 11.41 8.92 -18.34
CA SER A 83 11.34 9.80 -19.50
C SER A 83 10.48 11.04 -19.28
N GLN A 84 9.44 10.93 -18.44
CA GLN A 84 8.56 12.04 -18.05
C GLN A 84 9.12 12.88 -16.91
N LYS A 85 10.00 12.31 -16.08
CA LYS A 85 10.50 12.95 -14.84
C LYS A 85 11.86 13.59 -15.00
N PHE A 86 12.66 13.13 -15.96
CA PHE A 86 14.02 13.61 -16.19
C PHE A 86 14.20 14.12 -17.62
N THR A 87 14.95 15.21 -17.72
CA THR A 87 15.43 15.77 -19.00
C THR A 87 16.40 14.82 -19.69
N ASN A 88 16.72 15.09 -20.95
CA ASN A 88 17.69 14.27 -21.69
C ASN A 88 19.09 14.35 -21.08
N GLN A 89 19.51 15.54 -20.65
CA GLN A 89 20.80 15.75 -20.01
C GLN A 89 20.91 14.98 -18.69
N GLU A 90 19.89 15.06 -17.82
CA GLU A 90 19.90 14.31 -16.56
C GLU A 90 19.94 12.80 -16.79
N ILE A 91 19.27 12.31 -17.85
CA ILE A 91 19.33 10.89 -18.21
C ILE A 91 20.72 10.49 -18.71
N ASP A 92 21.41 11.38 -19.42
CA ASP A 92 22.79 11.15 -19.86
C ASP A 92 23.75 11.06 -18.66
N GLU A 93 23.56 11.93 -17.66
CA GLU A 93 24.32 11.92 -16.41
C GLU A 93 24.05 10.64 -15.59
N ILE A 94 22.77 10.27 -15.44
CA ILE A 94 22.34 9.02 -14.79
C ILE A 94 22.96 7.82 -15.51
N TYR A 95 22.90 7.78 -16.85
CA TYR A 95 23.50 6.73 -17.66
C TYR A 95 25.01 6.62 -17.47
N SER A 96 25.71 7.75 -17.54
CA SER A 96 27.15 7.82 -17.32
C SER A 96 27.54 7.26 -15.94
N PHE A 97 26.80 7.65 -14.89
CA PHE A 97 27.03 7.14 -13.55
C PHE A 97 26.78 5.64 -13.45
N TYR A 98 25.60 5.15 -13.83
CA TYR A 98 25.21 3.75 -13.62
C TYR A 98 25.96 2.75 -14.52
N THR A 99 26.50 3.20 -15.65
CA THR A 99 27.36 2.36 -16.50
C THR A 99 28.81 2.30 -16.02
N SER A 100 29.25 3.25 -15.18
CA SER A 100 30.57 3.24 -14.55
C SER A 100 30.77 2.04 -13.60
N PRO A 101 32.03 1.66 -13.29
CA PRO A 101 32.31 0.60 -12.32
C PRO A 101 31.70 0.86 -10.94
N LEU A 102 31.73 2.12 -10.48
CA LEU A 102 31.14 2.51 -9.19
C LEU A 102 29.62 2.41 -9.22
N GLY A 103 28.97 2.90 -10.28
CA GLY A 103 27.52 2.82 -10.43
C GLY A 103 27.01 1.38 -10.47
N LYS A 104 27.70 0.50 -11.21
CA LYS A 104 27.41 -0.95 -11.22
C LYS A 104 27.58 -1.58 -9.85
N LYS A 105 28.66 -1.25 -9.12
CA LYS A 105 28.86 -1.71 -7.74
C LYS A 105 27.71 -1.24 -6.84
N MET A 106 27.32 0.04 -6.94
CA MET A 106 26.24 0.62 -6.14
C MET A 106 24.91 -0.09 -6.40
N LEU A 107 24.53 -0.33 -7.66
CA LEU A 107 23.30 -1.05 -8.02
C LEU A 107 23.22 -2.46 -7.40
N ASN A 108 24.35 -3.17 -7.38
CA ASN A 108 24.40 -4.52 -6.82
C ASN A 108 24.49 -4.53 -5.28
N THR A 109 25.09 -3.51 -4.68
CA THR A 109 25.37 -3.46 -3.24
C THR A 109 24.22 -2.85 -2.44
N LEU A 110 23.50 -1.87 -3.00
CA LEU A 110 22.39 -1.20 -2.31
C LEU A 110 21.34 -2.17 -1.73
N PRO A 111 20.84 -3.18 -2.47
CA PRO A 111 19.89 -4.14 -1.91
C PRO A 111 20.47 -4.92 -0.73
N LEU A 112 21.76 -5.26 -0.76
CA LEU A 112 22.45 -5.99 0.31
C LEU A 112 22.58 -5.12 1.56
N ILE A 113 22.96 -3.84 1.41
CA ILE A 113 23.01 -2.88 2.53
C ILE A 113 21.62 -2.74 3.16
N MET A 114 20.57 -2.59 2.34
CA MET A 114 19.20 -2.51 2.87
C MET A 114 18.79 -3.79 3.60
N GLN A 115 19.22 -4.96 3.12
CA GLN A 115 18.97 -6.24 3.78
C GLN A 115 19.73 -6.35 5.11
N GLU A 116 21.01 -5.96 5.16
CA GLU A 116 21.81 -5.92 6.38
C GLU A 116 21.18 -4.98 7.42
N MET A 117 20.78 -3.78 7.00
CA MET A 117 20.04 -2.84 7.84
C MET A 117 18.73 -3.46 8.35
N GLN A 118 17.94 -4.11 7.50
CA GLN A 118 16.72 -4.78 7.97
C GLN A 118 17.00 -5.85 9.03
N ASN A 119 18.05 -6.65 8.84
CA ASN A 119 18.43 -7.69 9.79
C ASN A 119 18.89 -7.12 11.13
N GLU A 120 19.68 -6.04 11.12
CA GLU A 120 20.16 -5.37 12.34
C GLU A 120 18.98 -4.83 13.17
N TYR A 121 17.99 -4.24 12.51
CA TYR A 121 16.84 -3.64 13.18
C TYR A 121 15.70 -4.64 13.46
N ALA A 122 15.74 -5.86 12.91
CA ALA A 122 14.71 -6.88 13.16
C ALA A 122 14.54 -7.21 14.65
N GLY A 123 15.64 -7.16 15.43
CA GLY A 123 15.59 -7.36 16.87
C GLY A 123 14.90 -6.23 17.64
N ILE A 124 14.93 -5.00 17.11
CA ILE A 124 14.30 -3.82 17.73
C ILE A 124 12.78 -3.94 17.64
N ASP A 125 12.25 -4.34 16.49
CA ASP A 125 10.81 -4.57 16.32
C ASP A 125 10.28 -5.61 17.31
N LEU A 126 11.03 -6.69 17.55
CA LEU A 126 10.68 -7.70 18.56
C LEU A 126 10.70 -7.13 19.99
N LYS A 127 11.68 -6.29 20.33
CA LYS A 127 11.74 -5.62 21.64
C LYS A 127 10.54 -4.67 21.83
N ILE A 128 10.21 -3.87 20.81
CA ILE A 128 9.04 -2.98 20.83
C ILE A 128 7.76 -3.79 21.00
N LYS A 129 7.56 -4.86 20.21
CA LYS A 129 6.40 -5.75 20.34
C LYS A 129 6.27 -6.36 21.74
N LYS A 130 7.38 -6.77 22.36
CA LYS A 130 7.38 -7.26 23.74
C LYS A 130 6.95 -6.18 24.75
N ILE A 131 7.42 -4.95 24.59
CA ILE A 131 7.04 -3.82 25.46
C ILE A 131 5.55 -3.50 25.28
N VAL A 132 5.07 -3.40 24.04
CA VAL A 132 3.66 -3.14 23.73
C VAL A 132 2.78 -4.25 24.30
N LYS A 133 3.14 -5.51 24.08
CA LYS A 133 2.41 -6.65 24.65
C LYS A 133 2.38 -6.61 26.17
N LYS A 134 3.52 -6.37 26.82
CA LYS A 134 3.60 -6.22 28.28
C LYS A 134 2.72 -5.06 28.78
N TYR A 135 2.68 -3.95 28.06
CA TYR A 135 1.80 -2.82 28.39
C TYR A 135 0.33 -3.22 28.26
N GLN A 136 -0.04 -3.91 27.18
CA GLN A 136 -1.41 -4.39 26.95
C GLN A 136 -1.86 -5.40 28.02
N ASP A 137 -0.99 -6.34 28.40
CA ASP A 137 -1.31 -7.40 29.36
C ASP A 137 -1.44 -6.89 30.82
N ASN A 138 -0.78 -5.77 31.18
CA ASN A 138 -0.70 -5.26 32.55
C ASN A 138 -1.63 -4.08 32.86
N GLN A 139 -2.42 -3.60 31.90
CA GLN A 139 -3.42 -2.58 32.19
C GLN A 139 -4.69 -3.26 32.70
N GLU A 140 -5.25 -2.77 33.81
CA GLU A 140 -6.69 -2.92 34.07
C GLU A 140 -7.44 -2.50 32.80
N ASP A 141 -8.53 -3.19 32.48
CA ASP A 141 -9.34 -2.91 31.29
C ASP A 141 -9.96 -1.50 31.36
N LYS A 142 -9.16 -0.51 30.99
CA LYS A 142 -9.50 0.90 30.78
C LYS A 142 -9.86 1.16 29.32
N ARG A 143 -10.11 0.11 28.53
CA ARG A 143 -10.61 0.25 27.15
C ARG A 143 -11.93 1.02 27.23
N GLU A 144 -12.12 1.97 26.32
CA GLU A 144 -13.45 2.54 26.13
C GLU A 144 -14.37 1.41 25.68
N LYS A 145 -15.23 0.98 26.61
CA LYS A 145 -16.16 -0.10 26.34
C LYS A 145 -17.09 0.33 25.21
N PRO A 146 -17.42 -0.59 24.27
CA PRO A 146 -18.39 -0.30 23.24
C PRO A 146 -19.69 0.24 23.87
N ILE A 147 -20.22 1.32 23.28
CA ILE A 147 -21.42 1.97 23.81
C ILE A 147 -22.64 1.37 23.11
N PRO A 148 -23.57 0.72 23.84
CA PRO A 148 -24.75 0.13 23.23
C PRO A 148 -25.58 1.21 22.55
N ILE A 149 -26.10 0.88 21.37
CA ILE A 149 -26.94 1.78 20.59
C ILE A 149 -27.94 0.97 19.74
N ASP A 150 -29.19 1.43 19.73
CA ASP A 150 -30.23 0.84 18.87
C ASP A 150 -30.18 1.47 17.47
N ARG A 151 -29.20 1.02 16.68
CA ARG A 151 -28.97 1.44 15.30
C ARG A 151 -28.54 0.25 14.45
N GLU A 152 -28.82 0.35 13.15
CA GLU A 152 -28.28 -0.60 12.17
C GLU A 152 -26.75 -0.56 12.16
N ASP A 153 -26.13 -1.70 11.85
CA ASP A 153 -24.68 -1.79 11.79
C ASP A 153 -24.15 -1.09 10.53
N GLY A 154 -23.11 -0.27 10.71
CA GLY A 154 -22.44 0.44 9.64
C GLY A 154 -21.83 1.77 10.08
N PHE A 155 -21.66 2.68 9.13
CA PHE A 155 -20.94 3.94 9.31
C PHE A 155 -21.91 5.14 9.35
N TYR A 156 -21.69 6.04 10.29
CA TYR A 156 -22.55 7.20 10.55
C TYR A 156 -21.77 8.50 10.63
N ASN A 157 -22.39 9.61 10.25
CA ASN A 157 -21.86 10.93 10.58
C ASN A 157 -22.02 11.17 12.09
N THR A 158 -21.07 11.87 12.68
CA THR A 158 -21.17 12.36 14.06
C THR A 158 -21.73 13.77 14.06
N LEU A 159 -22.61 14.07 15.02
CA LEU A 159 -23.29 15.36 15.12
C LEU A 159 -22.54 16.34 16.04
N ASN A 160 -21.72 15.83 16.95
CA ASN A 160 -20.94 16.60 17.92
C ASN A 160 -19.45 16.27 17.78
N SER A 161 -18.81 16.89 16.79
CA SER A 161 -17.41 16.66 16.45
C SER A 161 -16.39 17.43 17.33
N HIS A 162 -16.85 18.16 18.34
CA HIS A 162 -16.03 19.07 19.17
C HIS A 162 -15.94 18.67 20.65
N SER A 163 -16.30 17.44 21.03
CA SER A 163 -16.05 16.99 22.40
C SER A 163 -14.54 16.98 22.64
N THR A 164 -14.10 17.81 23.58
CA THR A 164 -12.73 17.88 24.08
C THR A 164 -12.29 16.58 24.76
N ASP A 165 -13.27 15.78 25.19
CA ASP A 165 -13.08 14.40 25.61
C ASP A 165 -13.46 13.47 24.46
N ASN A 166 -12.46 12.80 23.90
CA ASN A 166 -12.54 11.79 22.82
C ASN A 166 -13.38 10.54 23.20
N THR A 167 -14.31 10.63 24.16
CA THR A 167 -15.03 9.47 24.68
C THR A 167 -16.25 9.13 23.83
N LEU A 168 -16.46 7.83 23.57
CA LEU A 168 -17.62 7.34 22.83
C LEU A 168 -18.97 7.66 23.49
N LYS A 169 -18.99 7.96 24.81
CA LYS A 169 -20.21 8.13 25.62
C LYS A 169 -21.10 9.27 25.17
N ASP A 170 -20.50 10.38 24.75
CA ASP A 170 -21.25 11.57 24.36
C ASP A 170 -21.58 11.59 22.87
N LEU A 171 -21.15 10.60 22.10
CA LEU A 171 -21.23 10.62 20.65
C LEU A 171 -22.68 10.55 20.15
N ARG A 172 -23.10 11.57 19.39
CA ARG A 172 -24.43 11.63 18.76
C ARG A 172 -24.32 11.32 17.28
N LEU A 173 -25.12 10.37 16.80
CA LEU A 173 -25.08 9.91 15.41
C LEU A 173 -26.18 10.54 14.56
N SER A 174 -25.90 10.78 13.28
CA SER A 174 -26.94 11.13 12.32
C SER A 174 -28.01 10.06 12.22
N LYS A 175 -29.28 10.45 12.01
CA LYS A 175 -30.38 9.47 11.85
C LYS A 175 -30.16 8.52 10.66
N LYS A 176 -29.60 9.05 9.56
CA LYS A 176 -29.38 8.32 8.32
C LYS A 176 -28.08 7.51 8.41
N LEU A 177 -28.17 6.21 8.12
CA LEU A 177 -27.02 5.34 7.87
C LEU A 177 -26.31 5.77 6.58
N ALA A 178 -25.00 5.99 6.65
CA ALA A 178 -24.24 6.45 5.48
C ALA A 178 -23.73 5.28 4.64
N VAL A 179 -23.17 4.26 5.28
CA VAL A 179 -22.67 3.04 4.63
C VAL A 179 -23.05 1.84 5.48
N SER A 180 -23.77 0.88 4.90
CA SER A 180 -24.23 -0.33 5.61
C SER A 180 -23.14 -1.41 5.63
N ILE A 181 -23.16 -2.29 6.64
CA ILE A 181 -22.33 -3.50 6.65
C ILE A 181 -22.58 -4.42 5.43
N ASN A 182 -23.74 -4.32 4.77
CA ASN A 182 -24.01 -5.06 3.53
C ASN A 182 -23.17 -4.57 2.35
N GLU A 183 -22.59 -3.38 2.45
CA GLU A 183 -21.67 -2.85 1.45
C GLU A 183 -20.21 -3.23 1.72
N ILE A 184 -19.95 -4.01 2.78
CA ILE A 184 -18.66 -4.65 2.99
C ILE A 184 -18.53 -5.78 1.98
N LYS A 185 -17.37 -5.88 1.33
CA LYS A 185 -16.96 -7.00 0.48
C LYS A 185 -16.25 -8.06 1.34
N HIS A 186 -15.24 -7.65 2.10
CA HIS A 186 -14.52 -8.52 3.04
C HIS A 186 -14.25 -7.80 4.36
N ILE A 187 -14.32 -8.54 5.46
CA ILE A 187 -13.90 -8.09 6.79
C ILE A 187 -13.02 -9.18 7.39
N LYS A 188 -11.85 -8.81 7.91
CA LYS A 188 -10.89 -9.77 8.47
C LYS A 188 -10.06 -9.14 9.59
N ARG A 189 -9.51 -10.00 10.43
CA ARG A 189 -8.55 -9.62 11.46
C ARG A 189 -7.17 -9.44 10.83
N MET A 190 -6.48 -8.36 11.19
CA MET A 190 -5.06 -8.16 10.88
C MET A 190 -4.32 -7.73 12.15
N GLU A 191 -3.00 -7.64 12.05
CA GLU A 191 -2.14 -7.01 13.03
C GLU A 191 -1.64 -5.67 12.49
N ASN A 192 -1.56 -4.67 13.36
CA ASN A 192 -0.77 -3.47 13.06
C ASN A 192 0.74 -3.78 13.20
N GLY A 193 1.61 -2.81 12.89
CA GLY A 193 3.07 -2.98 12.99
C GLY A 193 3.57 -3.38 14.39
N LEU A 194 2.79 -3.07 15.43
CA LEU A 194 3.10 -3.35 16.84
C LEU A 194 2.52 -4.69 17.33
N GLY A 195 1.83 -5.44 16.48
CA GLY A 195 1.22 -6.73 16.84
C GLY A 195 -0.13 -6.62 17.54
N SER A 196 -0.74 -5.43 17.61
CA SER A 196 -2.10 -5.27 18.14
C SER A 196 -3.14 -5.69 17.08
N PRO A 197 -4.23 -6.36 17.47
CA PRO A 197 -5.26 -6.78 16.53
C PRO A 197 -6.06 -5.57 16.03
N VAL A 198 -6.34 -5.57 14.72
CA VAL A 198 -7.14 -4.54 14.04
C VAL A 198 -8.14 -5.19 13.09
N ILE A 199 -9.23 -4.49 12.80
CA ILE A 199 -10.25 -4.95 11.85
C ILE A 199 -9.99 -4.29 10.50
N ASP A 200 -9.70 -5.10 9.48
CA ASP A 200 -9.54 -4.65 8.09
C ASP A 200 -10.85 -4.89 7.33
N ILE A 201 -11.39 -3.82 6.75
CA ILE A 201 -12.61 -3.83 5.95
C ILE A 201 -12.29 -3.39 4.53
N LEU A 202 -12.71 -4.19 3.56
CA LEU A 202 -12.78 -3.81 2.16
C LEU A 202 -14.25 -3.67 1.78
N LEU A 203 -14.65 -2.49 1.31
CA LEU A 203 -15.99 -2.24 0.80
C LEU A 203 -16.16 -2.75 -0.65
N THR A 204 -17.41 -2.94 -1.04
CA THR A 204 -17.84 -3.08 -2.44
C THR A 204 -17.62 -1.77 -3.18
N GLU A 205 -17.73 -1.78 -4.52
CA GLU A 205 -17.58 -0.55 -5.31
C GLU A 205 -18.65 0.51 -4.94
N SER A 206 -19.90 0.09 -4.71
CA SER A 206 -20.96 0.98 -4.21
C SER A 206 -20.60 1.56 -2.84
N GLY A 207 -20.18 0.69 -1.91
CA GLY A 207 -19.77 1.10 -0.56
C GLY A 207 -18.60 2.08 -0.59
N ALA A 208 -17.58 1.82 -1.42
CA ALA A 208 -16.44 2.70 -1.59
C ALA A 208 -16.85 4.09 -2.09
N LYS A 209 -17.77 4.19 -3.05
CA LYS A 209 -18.31 5.48 -3.55
C LYS A 209 -19.06 6.25 -2.45
N LYS A 210 -19.88 5.56 -1.65
CA LYS A 210 -20.59 6.20 -0.53
C LYS A 210 -19.64 6.61 0.59
N PHE A 211 -18.68 5.76 0.93
CA PHE A 211 -17.69 6.03 1.97
C PHE A 211 -16.75 7.16 1.58
N LYS A 212 -16.35 7.25 0.31
CA LYS A 212 -15.61 8.40 -0.24
C LYS A 212 -16.36 9.71 0.05
N LYS A 213 -17.64 9.80 -0.34
CA LYS A 213 -18.49 10.98 -0.06
C LYS A 213 -18.61 11.25 1.44
N LEU A 214 -18.74 10.20 2.24
CA LEU A 214 -18.78 10.33 3.71
C LEU A 214 -17.49 10.96 4.23
N THR A 215 -16.31 10.50 3.81
CA THR A 215 -15.03 11.07 4.23
C THR A 215 -14.82 12.50 3.71
N GLU A 216 -15.20 12.80 2.47
CA GLU A 216 -15.14 14.16 1.90
C GLU A 216 -15.93 15.17 2.73
N ASN A 217 -17.12 14.79 3.17
CA ASN A 217 -18.00 15.67 3.95
C ASN A 217 -17.61 15.78 5.44
N ASN A 218 -16.68 14.93 5.92
CA ASN A 218 -16.30 14.84 7.33
C ASN A 218 -14.83 15.13 7.57
N MET A 219 -14.15 15.85 6.68
CA MET A 219 -12.76 16.27 6.90
C MET A 219 -12.59 16.97 8.27
N GLY A 220 -11.66 16.47 9.09
CA GLY A 220 -11.40 16.94 10.46
C GLY A 220 -12.45 16.50 11.50
N LYS A 221 -13.49 15.78 11.08
CA LYS A 221 -14.60 15.29 11.94
C LYS A 221 -14.54 13.78 12.10
N SER A 222 -15.23 13.27 13.12
CA SER A 222 -15.31 11.83 13.37
C SER A 222 -16.40 11.15 12.54
N ILE A 223 -16.12 9.94 12.08
CA ILE A 223 -17.13 9.00 11.56
C ILE A 223 -17.33 7.92 12.61
N ALA A 224 -18.57 7.70 13.03
CA ALA A 224 -18.87 6.63 13.98
C ALA A 224 -19.00 5.29 13.26
N ILE A 225 -18.57 4.23 13.94
CA ILE A 225 -18.63 2.87 13.46
C ILE A 225 -19.48 2.06 14.44
N VAL A 226 -20.62 1.60 13.96
CA VAL A 226 -21.58 0.80 14.72
C VAL A 226 -21.47 -0.64 14.24
N MET A 227 -21.23 -1.55 15.17
CA MET A 227 -21.19 -2.99 14.92
C MET A 227 -21.86 -3.71 16.09
N ASN A 228 -22.67 -4.72 15.81
CA ASN A 228 -23.35 -5.51 16.84
C ASN A 228 -24.28 -4.65 17.74
N GLY A 229 -24.81 -3.52 17.24
CA GLY A 229 -25.58 -2.59 18.08
C GLY A 229 -24.73 -1.87 19.14
N TYR A 230 -23.43 -1.73 18.90
CA TYR A 230 -22.53 -0.90 19.71
C TYR A 230 -21.76 0.06 18.84
N ILE A 231 -21.53 1.28 19.33
CA ILE A 231 -20.48 2.15 18.81
C ILE A 231 -19.14 1.56 19.26
N ILE A 232 -18.34 1.08 18.31
CA ILE A 232 -17.05 0.42 18.60
C ILE A 232 -15.85 1.35 18.39
N SER A 233 -16.02 2.43 17.60
CA SER A 233 -14.95 3.39 17.29
C SER A 233 -15.54 4.64 16.63
N ALA A 234 -14.84 5.78 16.75
CA ALA A 234 -15.23 7.05 16.14
C ALA A 234 -14.00 7.85 15.63
N PRO A 235 -13.21 7.31 14.69
CA PRO A 235 -11.97 7.94 14.26
C PRO A 235 -12.22 9.27 13.53
N LYS A 236 -11.29 10.21 13.71
CA LYS A 236 -11.26 11.46 12.94
C LYS A 236 -10.79 11.19 11.51
N VAL A 237 -11.47 11.82 10.56
CA VAL A 237 -11.13 11.75 9.13
C VAL A 237 -10.06 12.79 8.83
N ASN A 238 -8.86 12.32 8.51
CA ASN A 238 -7.72 13.19 8.15
C ASN A 238 -7.50 13.29 6.63
N GLU A 239 -8.04 12.35 5.87
CA GLU A 239 -7.94 12.30 4.42
C GLU A 239 -9.18 11.64 3.80
N VAL A 240 -9.42 11.92 2.53
CA VAL A 240 -10.48 11.27 1.75
C VAL A 240 -10.07 9.83 1.45
N ILE A 241 -10.98 8.88 1.63
CA ILE A 241 -10.72 7.45 1.39
C ILE A 241 -11.47 7.00 0.12
N PRO A 242 -10.83 7.05 -1.07
CA PRO A 242 -11.53 6.81 -2.34
C PRO A 242 -11.74 5.32 -2.65
N ASN A 243 -10.91 4.43 -2.09
CA ASN A 243 -10.84 3.02 -2.48
C ASN A 243 -11.63 2.08 -1.55
N GLY A 244 -12.31 2.61 -0.54
CA GLY A 244 -13.13 1.82 0.39
C GLY A 244 -12.37 0.78 1.20
N ARG A 245 -11.06 0.95 1.41
CA ARG A 245 -10.27 0.16 2.35
C ARG A 245 -10.18 0.91 3.68
N ILE A 246 -10.62 0.27 4.75
CA ILE A 246 -10.75 0.88 6.08
C ILE A 246 -10.04 -0.04 7.07
N GLN A 247 -9.19 0.53 7.92
CA GLN A 247 -8.61 -0.17 9.06
C GLN A 247 -9.18 0.44 10.34
N ILE A 248 -9.95 -0.34 11.08
CA ILE A 248 -10.46 0.05 12.37
C ILE A 248 -9.44 -0.40 13.41
N SER A 249 -8.68 0.57 13.88
CA SER A 249 -7.85 0.42 15.06
C SER A 249 -8.65 0.83 16.29
N GLY A 250 -8.34 0.18 17.39
CA GLY A 250 -8.87 0.43 18.72
C GLY A 250 -8.08 -0.45 19.67
N ASN A 251 -8.17 -0.17 20.97
CA ASN A 251 -7.54 -1.04 21.97
C ASN A 251 -8.37 -2.33 22.14
N PHE A 252 -8.71 -3.03 21.05
CA PHE A 252 -9.53 -4.25 21.08
C PHE A 252 -8.71 -5.45 21.57
N SER A 253 -9.34 -6.40 22.26
CA SER A 253 -8.75 -7.74 22.42
C SER A 253 -8.99 -8.59 21.17
N GLU A 254 -8.25 -9.70 21.09
CA GLU A 254 -8.42 -10.68 20.02
C GLU A 254 -9.85 -11.21 20.00
N GLU A 255 -10.43 -11.52 21.17
CA GLU A 255 -11.80 -12.04 21.29
C GLU A 255 -12.83 -11.04 20.77
N GLU A 256 -12.68 -9.75 21.10
CA GLU A 256 -13.58 -8.69 20.63
C GLU A 256 -13.55 -8.56 19.11
N VAL A 257 -12.35 -8.55 18.52
CA VAL A 257 -12.17 -8.50 17.07
C VAL A 257 -12.83 -9.70 16.40
N GLN A 258 -12.60 -10.92 16.92
CA GLN A 258 -13.22 -12.13 16.37
C GLN A 258 -14.74 -12.13 16.51
N GLN A 259 -15.29 -11.68 17.64
CA GLN A 259 -16.73 -11.56 17.85
C GLN A 259 -17.37 -10.59 16.85
N ILE A 260 -16.78 -9.41 16.66
CA ILE A 260 -17.26 -8.41 15.69
C ILE A 260 -17.26 -9.01 14.28
N ILE A 261 -16.15 -9.60 13.84
CA ILE A 261 -15.99 -10.17 12.49
C ILE A 261 -17.03 -11.28 12.25
N ASN A 262 -17.15 -12.22 13.19
CA ASN A 262 -18.05 -13.37 13.04
C ASN A 262 -19.51 -12.91 12.96
N LYS A 263 -19.92 -11.93 13.78
CA LYS A 263 -21.29 -11.43 13.75
C LYS A 263 -21.61 -10.66 12.48
N VAL A 264 -20.70 -9.79 12.02
CA VAL A 264 -20.86 -9.06 10.76
C VAL A 264 -20.97 -10.03 9.58
N ASN A 265 -20.12 -11.06 9.52
CA ASN A 265 -20.22 -12.07 8.47
C ASN A 265 -21.54 -12.85 8.54
N LYS A 266 -22.03 -13.20 9.73
CA LYS A 266 -23.32 -13.89 9.90
C LYS A 266 -24.50 -13.03 9.47
N GLN A 267 -24.49 -11.72 9.74
CA GLN A 267 -25.56 -10.80 9.34
C GLN A 267 -25.61 -10.59 7.83
N ARG A 268 -24.45 -10.57 7.16
CA ARG A 268 -24.34 -10.38 5.71
C ARG A 268 -24.77 -11.59 4.87
N LEU A 269 -24.91 -12.76 5.50
CA LEU A 269 -25.32 -14.02 4.86
C LEU A 269 -26.83 -14.31 4.97
N LYS A 270 -27.58 -13.45 5.66
CA LYS A 270 -29.04 -13.52 5.76
C LYS A 270 -29.68 -12.56 4.75
#